data_AF-A0A517Z0F0-F1
#
_entry.id   AF-A0A517Z0F0-F1
#
_cell.length_a   1.000
_cell.length_b   1.000
_cell.length_c   1.000
_cell.angle_alpha   90.00
_cell.angle_beta   90.00
_cell.angle_gamma   90.00
#
_symmetry.space_group_name_H-M   'P 1'
#
loop_
_entity.id
_entity.type
_entity.pdbx_description
1 polymer ?
#
loop_
_entity_poly.entity_id
_entity_poly.type
_entity_poly.pdbx_seq_one_letter_code
_entity_poly.pdbx_strand_id
1 'polypeptide(L)'
;MSARFEVLLNGERICVAGIDGEGVLSVGLDYVKRQDEDPELNLHVGGLGQYRSDDPRSQHVTWPTPESIGVGDEVTIRLIPPGEFDAPVGMTDHPASALDDPVFGRLEYSVDAWNGVAAISCPPFTSTHVHLRAGEEGPTDDQRSLFLEFTTRFEELWPSLAEALVRCHPDIRDQGALLQRLRSNLAIQMYGEPQTLEIVFSFTGDDGLACFVTLRDWEIAEISLAR
;
A
#
# COMPACT_ATOMS: atom_id res chain seq x y z
N MET A 1 -5.77 15.43 21.45
CA MET A 1 -4.42 14.90 21.70
C MET A 1 -4.53 13.41 21.97
N SER A 2 -3.64 12.62 21.39
CA SER A 2 -3.66 11.16 21.37
C SER A 2 -3.03 10.54 22.63
N ALA A 3 -3.25 9.24 22.85
CA ALA A 3 -2.51 8.48 23.84
C ALA A 3 -1.04 8.35 23.41
N ARG A 4 -0.12 8.26 24.37
CA ARG A 4 1.33 8.08 24.14
C ARG A 4 1.80 6.76 24.73
N PHE A 5 2.91 6.24 24.22
CA PHE A 5 3.56 5.04 24.73
C PHE A 5 4.91 5.40 25.36
N GLU A 6 5.07 5.16 26.66
CA GLU A 6 6.39 5.10 27.29
C GLU A 6 6.92 3.68 27.15
N VAL A 7 8.10 3.53 26.55
CA VAL A 7 8.75 2.24 26.31
C VAL A 7 9.99 2.14 27.17
N LEU A 8 10.09 1.06 27.94
CA LEU A 8 11.23 0.76 28.80
C LEU A 8 11.82 -0.60 28.45
N LEU A 9 13.14 -0.73 28.57
CA LEU A 9 13.89 -1.98 28.48
C LEU A 9 14.60 -2.20 29.81
N ASN A 10 14.34 -3.32 30.47
CA ASN A 10 14.93 -3.67 31.77
C ASN A 10 14.76 -2.54 32.82
N GLY A 11 13.64 -1.82 32.76
CA GLY A 11 13.32 -0.70 33.64
C GLY A 11 13.94 0.64 33.25
N GLU A 12 14.80 0.70 32.23
CA GLU A 12 15.36 1.94 31.69
C GLU A 12 14.48 2.48 30.56
N ARG A 13 14.20 3.79 30.56
CA ARG A 13 13.35 4.43 29.56
C ARG A 13 14.09 4.54 28.22
N ILE A 14 13.57 3.91 27.17
CA ILE A 14 14.06 4.07 25.80
C ILE A 14 13.49 5.35 25.19
N CYS A 15 12.16 5.48 25.17
CA CYS A 15 11.48 6.63 24.57
C CYS A 15 10.06 6.81 25.11
N VAL A 16 9.51 8.00 24.86
CA VAL A 16 8.08 8.30 24.88
C VAL A 16 7.64 8.58 23.45
N ALA A 17 6.88 7.68 22.85
CA ALA A 17 6.34 7.82 21.50
C ALA A 17 4.96 8.47 21.50
N GLY A 18 4.69 9.32 20.51
CA GLY A 18 3.43 10.06 20.38
C GLY A 18 3.20 10.62 18.98
N ILE A 19 1.94 10.88 18.63
CA ILE A 19 1.55 11.52 17.37
C ILE A 19 0.60 12.67 17.65
N ASP A 20 0.69 13.74 16.85
CA ASP A 20 -0.17 14.90 16.95
C ASP A 20 -1.44 14.71 16.09
N GLY A 21 -2.49 14.16 16.69
CA GLY A 21 -3.81 14.06 16.05
C GLY A 21 -4.21 12.63 15.71
N GLU A 22 -4.71 12.43 14.48
CA GLU A 22 -5.14 11.13 13.98
C GLU A 22 -3.95 10.32 13.46
N GLY A 23 -4.00 9.01 13.69
CA GLY A 23 -3.00 8.08 13.21
C GLY A 23 -2.91 6.82 14.06
N VAL A 24 -1.81 6.12 13.89
CA VAL A 24 -1.48 4.85 14.55
C VAL A 24 -0.14 5.02 15.28
N LEU A 25 -0.07 4.50 16.50
CA LEU A 25 1.17 4.25 17.22
C LEU A 25 1.28 2.74 17.45
N SER A 26 2.47 2.19 17.26
CA SER A 26 2.75 0.77 17.44
C SER A 26 4.07 0.56 18.17
N VAL A 27 4.08 -0.47 19.02
CA VAL A 27 5.30 -1.09 19.55
C VAL A 27 5.21 -2.57 19.19
N GLY A 28 6.22 -3.06 18.48
CA GLY A 28 6.29 -4.44 17.98
C GLY A 28 7.54 -5.14 18.50
N LEU A 29 7.40 -6.42 18.84
CA LEU A 29 8.52 -7.30 19.13
C LEU A 29 8.48 -8.45 18.13
N ASP A 30 9.50 -8.53 17.30
CA ASP A 30 9.58 -9.49 16.20
C ASP A 30 10.65 -10.54 16.49
N TYR A 31 10.31 -11.82 16.27
CA TYR A 31 11.25 -12.94 16.23
C TYR A 31 11.28 -13.48 14.81
N VAL A 32 12.44 -13.41 14.16
CA VAL A 32 12.62 -13.91 12.81
C VAL A 32 13.66 -15.01 12.80
N LYS A 33 13.30 -16.16 12.22
CA LYS A 33 14.22 -17.28 11.99
C LYS A 33 14.14 -17.69 10.53
N ARG A 34 15.22 -17.45 9.78
CA ARG A 34 15.36 -17.90 8.38
C ARG A 34 16.19 -19.18 8.33
N GLN A 35 16.10 -19.88 7.21
CA GLN A 35 16.92 -21.07 6.98
C GLN A 35 18.39 -20.63 6.84
N ASP A 36 19.29 -21.30 7.56
CA ASP A 36 20.74 -21.03 7.55
C ASP A 36 21.19 -19.65 8.06
N GLU A 37 20.32 -18.93 8.78
CA GLU A 37 20.64 -17.68 9.49
C GLU A 37 20.45 -17.81 11.00
N ASP A 38 21.19 -17.00 11.75
CA ASP A 38 20.95 -16.84 13.18
C ASP A 38 19.60 -16.13 13.42
N PRO A 39 18.85 -16.50 14.47
CA PRO A 39 17.59 -15.86 14.76
C PRO A 39 17.77 -14.39 15.16
N GLU A 40 16.90 -13.54 14.66
CA GLU A 40 16.88 -12.11 14.93
C GLU A 40 15.71 -11.78 15.87
N LEU A 41 15.97 -10.99 16.91
CA LEU A 41 14.96 -10.40 17.78
C LEU A 41 15.04 -8.89 17.62
N ASN A 42 13.93 -8.26 17.24
CA ASN A 42 13.87 -6.82 16.99
C ASN A 42 12.75 -6.17 17.78
N LEU A 43 13.04 -5.05 18.45
CA LEU A 43 12.04 -4.15 19.02
C LEU A 43 11.84 -2.99 18.05
N HIS A 44 10.60 -2.73 17.67
CA HIS A 44 10.20 -1.61 16.84
C HIS A 44 9.27 -0.68 17.62
N VAL A 45 9.52 0.62 17.56
CA VAL A 45 8.62 1.66 18.06
C VAL A 45 8.38 2.65 16.93
N GLY A 46 7.13 2.76 16.48
CA GLY A 46 6.82 3.65 15.37
C GLY A 46 5.37 4.06 15.32
N GLY A 47 5.04 4.81 14.28
CA GLY A 47 3.70 5.30 14.05
C GLY A 47 3.50 5.81 12.64
N LEU A 48 2.23 6.02 12.29
CA LEU A 48 1.80 6.67 11.06
C LEU A 48 0.76 7.71 11.45
N GLY A 49 1.04 8.99 11.27
CA GLY A 49 0.09 10.04 11.58
C GLY A 49 0.67 11.43 11.38
N GLN A 50 -0.13 12.44 11.70
CA GLN A 50 0.35 13.82 11.74
C GLN A 50 1.33 13.95 12.91
N TYR A 51 2.56 14.37 12.60
CA TYR A 51 3.61 14.57 13.60
C TYR A 51 3.89 16.06 13.85
N ARG A 52 3.70 16.91 12.83
CA ARG A 52 3.90 18.35 12.97
C ARG A 52 2.64 19.12 12.63
N SER A 53 2.26 20.06 13.50
CA SER A 53 1.10 20.93 13.26
C SER A 53 1.21 21.82 12.01
N ASP A 54 2.42 22.05 11.49
CA ASP A 54 2.67 22.81 10.26
C ASP A 54 2.69 21.94 8.99
N ASP A 55 2.62 20.61 9.12
CA ASP A 55 2.57 19.67 8.01
C ASP A 55 1.34 18.76 8.13
N PRO A 56 0.29 18.97 7.31
CA PRO A 56 -0.94 18.19 7.41
C PRO A 56 -0.77 16.74 6.93
N ARG A 57 0.40 16.35 6.42
CA ARG A 57 0.68 15.02 5.88
C ARG A 57 0.90 14.00 7.01
N SER A 58 0.42 12.78 6.79
CA SER A 58 0.79 11.64 7.65
C SER A 58 2.22 11.23 7.37
N GLN A 59 3.01 11.03 8.41
CA GLN A 59 4.41 10.61 8.29
C GLN A 59 4.59 9.26 8.98
N HIS A 60 5.39 8.39 8.37
CA HIS A 60 5.90 7.22 9.07
C HIS A 60 7.04 7.68 9.97
N VAL A 61 6.88 7.49 11.27
CA VAL A 61 7.85 7.93 12.27
C VAL A 61 8.33 6.75 13.09
N THR A 62 9.61 6.75 13.44
CA THR A 62 10.24 5.75 14.29
C THR A 62 10.98 6.41 15.45
N TRP A 63 10.85 5.82 16.63
CA TRP A 63 11.57 6.25 17.82
C TRP A 63 12.81 5.40 18.06
N PRO A 64 13.75 5.86 18.90
CA PRO A 64 14.90 5.06 19.27
C PRO A 64 14.47 3.67 19.74
N THR A 65 15.17 2.66 19.24
CA THR A 65 15.12 1.29 19.72
C THR A 65 16.55 0.84 20.00
N PRO A 66 16.76 -0.10 20.95
CA PRO A 66 18.08 -0.64 21.22
C PRO A 66 18.65 -1.34 19.97
N GLU A 67 19.97 -1.25 19.77
CA GLU A 67 20.66 -1.93 18.65
C GLU A 67 20.50 -3.47 18.72
N SER A 68 20.30 -4.02 19.92
CA SER A 68 20.07 -5.45 20.14
C SER A 68 19.17 -5.67 21.35
N ILE A 69 18.31 -6.69 21.26
CA ILE A 69 17.56 -7.25 22.39
C ILE A 69 17.82 -8.76 22.46
N GLY A 70 17.73 -9.33 23.66
CA GLY A 70 18.04 -10.72 23.91
C GLY A 70 16.99 -11.45 24.74
N VAL A 71 17.10 -12.78 24.75
CA VAL A 71 16.30 -13.62 25.65
C VAL A 71 16.64 -13.26 27.10
N GLY A 72 15.63 -12.91 27.88
CA GLY A 72 15.77 -12.48 29.27
C GLY A 72 15.58 -10.99 29.49
N ASP A 73 15.59 -10.19 28.42
CA ASP A 73 15.23 -8.77 28.51
C ASP A 73 13.73 -8.59 28.75
N GLU A 74 13.37 -7.56 29.51
CA GLU A 74 12.00 -7.15 29.77
C GLU A 74 11.67 -5.86 29.00
N VAL A 75 10.68 -5.92 28.11
CA VAL A 75 10.12 -4.74 27.46
C VAL A 75 8.81 -4.35 28.16
N THR A 76 8.77 -3.14 28.72
CA THR A 76 7.55 -2.58 29.32
C THR A 76 7.01 -1.47 28.44
N ILE A 77 5.72 -1.55 28.08
CA ILE A 77 5.00 -0.50 27.36
C ILE A 77 3.94 0.07 28.31
N ARG A 78 3.99 1.37 28.56
CA ARG A 78 2.98 2.08 29.36
C ARG A 78 2.20 3.03 28.48
N LEU A 79 0.87 2.93 28.54
CA LEU A 79 -0.01 3.93 27.97
C LEU A 79 -0.08 5.10 28.95
N ILE A 80 0.39 6.27 28.52
CA ILE A 80 0.37 7.49 29.33
C ILE A 80 -0.59 8.53 28.74
N PRO A 81 -1.14 9.46 29.56
CA PRO A 81 -2.04 10.51 29.09
C PRO A 81 -1.39 11.37 27.99
N PRO A 82 -2.16 12.19 27.27
CA PRO A 82 -1.58 13.11 26.28
C PRO A 82 -0.56 14.10 26.89
N GLY A 83 0.43 14.54 26.11
CA GLY A 83 1.50 15.45 26.54
C GLY A 83 2.69 15.43 25.57
N GLU A 84 3.84 15.97 26.00
CA GLU A 84 5.07 16.01 25.18
C GLU A 84 5.70 14.62 25.00
N PHE A 85 6.08 14.27 23.79
CA PHE A 85 6.78 13.01 23.49
C PHE A 85 8.18 13.30 22.94
N ASP A 86 9.04 12.29 22.95
CA ASP A 86 10.39 12.41 22.41
C ASP A 86 10.33 12.62 20.89
N ALA A 87 11.31 13.32 20.31
CA ALA A 87 11.39 13.44 18.85
C ALA A 87 11.76 12.07 18.23
N PRO A 88 11.12 11.68 17.10
CA PRO A 88 11.48 10.45 16.40
C PRO A 88 12.86 10.62 15.75
N VAL A 89 13.56 9.50 15.60
CA VAL A 89 14.90 9.43 14.99
C VAL A 89 14.86 9.07 13.51
N GLY A 90 13.76 8.49 13.05
CA GLY A 90 13.46 8.31 11.63
C GLY A 90 12.11 8.94 11.31
N MET A 91 12.09 9.76 10.27
CA MET A 91 10.86 10.20 9.61
C MET A 91 11.00 9.78 8.16
N THR A 92 10.19 8.82 7.72
CA THR A 92 10.02 8.56 6.29
C THR A 92 8.89 9.47 5.83
N ASP A 93 9.27 10.63 5.29
CA ASP A 93 8.34 11.47 4.55
C ASP A 93 7.79 10.67 3.36
N HIS A 94 6.53 10.93 3.03
CA HIS A 94 5.93 10.69 1.72
C HIS A 94 6.88 10.98 0.54
N PRO A 95 6.53 10.48 -0.66
CA PRO A 95 7.40 9.65 -1.49
C PRO A 95 8.87 10.07 -1.53
N ALA A 96 9.78 9.12 -1.43
CA ALA A 96 11.24 9.38 -1.50
C ALA A 96 11.64 10.09 -2.81
N SER A 97 10.84 9.97 -3.86
CA SER A 97 10.98 10.72 -5.10
C SER A 97 9.65 10.88 -5.83
N ALA A 98 9.55 11.91 -6.67
CA ALA A 98 8.45 12.10 -7.60
C ALA A 98 8.99 12.22 -9.03
N LEU A 99 8.24 11.67 -9.98
CA LEU A 99 8.61 11.57 -11.39
C LEU A 99 7.40 11.94 -12.24
N ASP A 100 7.60 12.78 -13.26
CA ASP A 100 6.62 12.95 -14.33
C ASP A 100 6.95 11.95 -15.45
N ASP A 101 6.23 10.83 -15.48
CA ASP A 101 6.39 9.78 -16.47
C ASP A 101 5.53 10.05 -17.72
N PRO A 102 6.06 9.85 -18.95
CA PRO A 102 5.33 10.14 -20.18
C PRO A 102 4.09 9.25 -20.41
N VAL A 103 4.02 8.07 -19.77
CA VAL A 103 2.91 7.12 -19.91
C VAL A 103 1.99 7.20 -18.69
N PHE A 104 2.56 7.23 -17.49
CA PHE A 104 1.80 7.15 -16.25
C PHE A 104 1.43 8.51 -15.64
N GLY A 105 1.97 9.61 -16.18
CA GLY A 105 1.82 10.93 -15.59
C GLY A 105 2.65 11.08 -14.31
N ARG A 106 2.15 11.87 -13.37
CA ARG A 106 2.87 12.11 -12.11
C ARG A 106 2.81 10.86 -11.22
N LEU A 107 3.99 10.36 -10.87
CA LEU A 107 4.22 9.23 -10.01
C LEU A 107 4.94 9.64 -8.73
N GLU A 108 4.65 8.92 -7.65
CA GLU A 108 5.20 9.10 -6.31
C GLU A 108 5.79 7.77 -5.82
N TYR A 109 7.09 7.75 -5.56
CA TYR A 109 7.82 6.56 -5.12
C TYR A 109 7.75 6.37 -3.60
N SER A 110 7.19 5.27 -3.13
CA SER A 110 7.14 4.94 -1.71
C SER A 110 7.58 3.49 -1.49
N VAL A 111 8.53 3.31 -0.58
CA VAL A 111 9.11 2.02 -0.19
C VAL A 111 9.82 1.30 -1.35
N ASP A 112 9.07 0.60 -2.20
CA ASP A 112 9.56 -0.17 -3.35
C ASP A 112 8.63 -0.07 -4.58
N ALA A 113 7.73 0.93 -4.59
CA ALA A 113 6.76 1.10 -5.65
C ALA A 113 6.46 2.55 -6.00
N TRP A 114 6.15 2.79 -7.26
CA TRP A 114 5.62 4.04 -7.78
C TRP A 114 4.10 3.99 -7.83
N ASN A 115 3.47 5.03 -7.30
CA ASN A 115 2.02 5.17 -7.25
C ASN A 115 1.59 6.43 -7.99
N GLY A 116 0.46 6.39 -8.69
CA GLY A 116 -0.07 7.60 -9.34
C GLY A 116 -1.42 7.37 -9.97
N VAL A 117 -1.84 8.35 -10.78
CA VAL A 117 -3.08 8.29 -11.55
C VAL A 117 -2.74 8.52 -13.02
N ALA A 118 -2.92 7.48 -13.82
CA ALA A 118 -2.73 7.52 -15.26
C ALA A 118 -4.07 7.77 -15.97
N ALA A 119 -4.03 8.57 -17.03
CA ALA A 119 -5.19 8.74 -17.91
C ALA A 119 -5.35 7.50 -18.79
N ILE A 120 -6.58 7.00 -18.93
CA ILE A 120 -6.92 5.91 -19.84
C ILE A 120 -8.20 6.25 -20.59
N SER A 121 -8.38 5.68 -21.79
CA SER A 121 -9.60 5.86 -22.59
C SER A 121 -10.29 4.52 -22.79
N CYS A 122 -10.69 3.91 -21.68
CA CYS A 122 -11.23 2.54 -21.63
C CYS A 122 -12.63 2.58 -21.00
N PRO A 123 -13.72 2.90 -21.73
CA PRO A 123 -15.04 3.07 -21.14
C PRO A 123 -15.47 1.85 -20.29
N PRO A 124 -16.04 2.05 -19.09
CA PRO A 124 -16.46 3.32 -18.48
C PRO A 124 -15.34 4.13 -17.78
N PHE A 125 -14.09 3.69 -17.86
CA PHE A 125 -12.95 4.24 -17.13
C PHE A 125 -12.23 5.33 -17.93
N THR A 126 -11.93 6.43 -17.25
CA THR A 126 -11.19 7.58 -17.82
C THR A 126 -9.84 7.82 -17.14
N SER A 127 -9.63 7.15 -16.00
CA SER A 127 -8.39 7.18 -15.25
C SER A 127 -8.22 5.89 -14.49
N THR A 128 -6.98 5.55 -14.17
CA THR A 128 -6.64 4.42 -13.34
C THR A 128 -5.59 4.78 -12.30
N HIS A 129 -5.76 4.24 -11.10
CA HIS A 129 -4.68 4.22 -10.12
C HIS A 129 -3.64 3.19 -10.56
N VAL A 130 -2.38 3.58 -10.61
CA VAL A 130 -1.29 2.67 -10.96
C VAL A 130 -0.42 2.40 -9.74
N HIS A 131 -0.04 1.14 -9.56
CA HIS A 131 0.93 0.69 -8.57
C HIS A 131 2.02 -0.12 -9.29
N LEU A 132 3.24 0.40 -9.34
CA LEU A 132 4.32 -0.11 -10.18
C LEU A 132 5.51 -0.48 -9.30
N ARG A 133 5.82 -1.77 -9.18
CA ARG A 133 7.03 -2.19 -8.48
C ARG A 133 8.23 -1.96 -9.40
N ALA A 134 9.09 -1.02 -9.05
CA ALA A 134 10.29 -0.68 -9.81
C ALA A 134 11.31 0.01 -8.90
N GLY A 135 12.55 0.13 -9.36
CA GLY A 135 13.59 0.86 -8.63
C GLY A 135 13.34 2.38 -8.61
N GLU A 136 14.19 3.10 -7.88
CA GLU A 136 14.15 4.56 -7.76
C GLU A 136 14.34 5.32 -9.08
N GLU A 137 14.81 4.64 -10.13
CA GLU A 137 14.95 5.20 -11.49
C GLU A 137 13.60 5.37 -12.21
N GLY A 138 12.51 4.80 -11.67
CA GLY A 138 11.18 4.86 -12.26
C GLY A 138 10.72 3.55 -12.90
N PRO A 139 9.53 3.57 -13.54
CA PRO A 139 9.01 2.42 -14.27
C PRO A 139 9.95 1.93 -15.38
N THR A 140 9.90 0.64 -15.68
CA THR A 140 10.66 0.04 -16.78
C THR A 140 9.96 0.27 -18.13
N ASP A 141 10.71 0.15 -19.23
CA ASP A 141 10.13 0.21 -20.57
C ASP A 141 9.15 -0.93 -20.84
N ASP A 142 9.36 -2.09 -20.22
CA ASP A 142 8.42 -3.23 -20.29
C ASP A 142 7.10 -2.90 -19.59
N GLN A 143 7.13 -2.25 -18.41
CA GLN A 143 5.92 -1.80 -17.71
C GLN A 143 5.15 -0.76 -18.52
N ARG A 144 5.85 0.21 -19.12
CA ARG A 144 5.25 1.22 -20.01
C ARG A 144 4.60 0.55 -21.22
N SER A 145 5.31 -0.36 -21.87
CA SER A 145 4.83 -1.07 -23.06
C SER A 145 3.61 -1.94 -22.73
N LEU A 146 3.66 -2.67 -21.63
CA LEU A 146 2.56 -3.52 -21.16
C LEU A 146 1.31 -2.69 -20.85
N PHE A 147 1.46 -1.56 -20.16
CA PHE A 147 0.33 -0.66 -19.88
C PHE A 147 -0.29 -0.10 -21.17
N LEU A 148 0.54 0.38 -22.11
CA LEU A 148 0.05 0.89 -23.39
C LEU A 148 -0.66 -0.19 -24.21
N GLU A 149 -0.12 -1.41 -24.24
CA GLU A 149 -0.76 -2.54 -24.91
C GLU A 149 -2.09 -2.90 -24.25
N PHE A 150 -2.17 -2.91 -22.92
CA PHE A 150 -3.41 -3.11 -22.18
C PHE A 150 -4.47 -2.08 -22.58
N THR A 151 -4.12 -0.80 -22.60
CA THR A 151 -5.08 0.26 -22.97
C THR A 151 -5.59 0.11 -24.40
N THR A 152 -4.76 -0.41 -25.31
CA THR A 152 -5.13 -0.67 -26.71
C THR A 152 -6.04 -1.90 -26.84
N ARG A 153 -5.77 -2.95 -26.06
CA ARG A 153 -6.52 -4.23 -26.08
C ARG A 153 -7.76 -4.23 -25.22
N PHE A 154 -8.00 -3.18 -24.42
CA PHE A 154 -9.05 -3.20 -23.39
C PHE A 154 -10.43 -3.54 -23.96
N GLU A 155 -10.79 -2.98 -25.11
CA GLU A 155 -12.08 -3.24 -25.76
C GLU A 155 -12.25 -4.73 -26.12
N GLU A 156 -11.18 -5.39 -26.56
CA GLU A 156 -11.16 -6.82 -26.89
C GLU A 156 -11.23 -7.69 -25.63
N LEU A 157 -10.59 -7.26 -24.54
CA LEU A 157 -10.56 -7.96 -23.25
C LEU A 157 -11.87 -7.80 -22.47
N TRP A 158 -12.58 -6.69 -22.67
CA TRP A 158 -13.73 -6.30 -21.86
C TRP A 158 -14.84 -7.36 -21.76
N PRO A 159 -15.25 -8.06 -22.84
CA PRO A 159 -16.28 -9.09 -22.74
C PRO A 159 -15.92 -10.21 -21.75
N SER A 160 -14.68 -10.70 -21.81
CA SER A 160 -14.19 -11.76 -20.92
C SER A 160 -14.02 -11.26 -19.48
N LEU A 161 -13.52 -10.04 -19.30
CA LEU A 161 -13.41 -9.39 -17.99
C LEU A 161 -14.80 -9.21 -17.36
N ALA A 162 -15.75 -8.63 -18.09
CA ALA A 162 -17.11 -8.39 -17.61
C ALA A 162 -17.81 -9.71 -17.22
N GLU A 163 -17.67 -10.76 -18.03
CA GLU A 163 -18.22 -12.08 -17.69
C GLU A 163 -17.59 -12.64 -16.41
N ALA A 164 -16.26 -12.55 -16.27
CA ALA A 164 -15.56 -13.00 -15.07
C ALA A 164 -16.01 -12.24 -13.82
N LEU A 165 -16.16 -10.91 -13.91
CA LEU A 165 -16.64 -10.07 -12.81
C LEU A 165 -18.07 -10.42 -12.38
N VAL A 166 -18.98 -10.65 -13.34
CA VAL A 166 -20.35 -11.08 -13.03
C VAL A 166 -20.37 -12.44 -12.32
N ARG A 167 -19.54 -13.39 -12.75
CA ARG A 167 -19.46 -14.71 -12.11
C ARG A 167 -18.84 -14.66 -10.72
N CYS A 168 -17.88 -13.76 -10.49
CA CYS A 168 -17.15 -13.64 -9.23
C CYS A 168 -17.96 -12.90 -8.16
N HIS A 169 -18.71 -11.87 -8.55
CA HIS A 169 -19.38 -10.99 -7.60
C HIS A 169 -20.69 -11.60 -7.05
N PRO A 170 -20.89 -11.65 -5.72
CA PRO A 170 -22.01 -12.37 -5.11
C PRO A 170 -23.40 -11.80 -5.44
N ASP A 171 -23.50 -10.50 -5.74
CA ASP A 171 -24.78 -9.80 -5.95
C ASP A 171 -25.02 -9.29 -7.38
N ILE A 172 -24.03 -9.37 -8.26
CA ILE A 172 -24.19 -8.93 -9.66
C ILE A 172 -24.63 -10.14 -10.48
N ARG A 173 -25.62 -9.98 -11.37
CA ARG A 173 -26.25 -11.08 -12.10
C ARG A 173 -26.07 -11.01 -13.61
N ASP A 174 -25.79 -9.82 -14.12
CA ASP A 174 -25.61 -9.56 -15.54
C ASP A 174 -24.72 -8.33 -15.75
N GLN A 175 -24.32 -8.11 -17.00
CA GLN A 175 -23.45 -6.99 -17.39
C GLN A 175 -24.12 -5.61 -17.19
N GLY A 176 -25.45 -5.52 -17.25
CA GLY A 176 -26.16 -4.27 -17.01
C GLY A 176 -26.04 -3.84 -15.55
N ALA A 177 -26.28 -4.77 -14.63
CA ALA A 177 -26.06 -4.58 -13.19
C ALA A 177 -24.59 -4.30 -12.87
N LEU A 178 -23.66 -4.96 -13.57
CA LEU A 178 -22.22 -4.69 -13.44
C LEU A 178 -21.91 -3.22 -13.74
N LEU A 179 -22.32 -2.72 -14.90
CA LEU A 179 -22.03 -1.34 -15.34
C LEU A 179 -22.65 -0.29 -14.42
N GLN A 180 -23.79 -0.58 -13.78
CA GLN A 180 -24.40 0.33 -12.80
C GLN A 180 -23.65 0.39 -11.47
N ARG A 181 -22.94 -0.69 -11.11
CA ARG A 181 -22.23 -0.79 -9.83
C ARG A 181 -20.75 -0.46 -9.95
N LEU A 182 -20.12 -0.66 -11.10
CA LEU A 182 -18.71 -0.35 -11.28
C LEU A 182 -18.42 1.12 -10.99
N ARG A 183 -17.36 1.37 -10.20
CA ARG A 183 -16.81 2.72 -10.07
C ARG A 183 -16.10 3.11 -11.36
N SER A 184 -16.03 4.40 -11.65
CA SER A 184 -15.36 4.96 -12.84
C SER A 184 -13.83 4.83 -12.82
N ASN A 185 -13.27 4.32 -11.72
CA ASN A 185 -11.84 4.24 -11.49
C ASN A 185 -11.50 2.76 -11.27
N LEU A 186 -10.53 2.23 -12.01
CA LEU A 186 -9.91 0.93 -11.78
C LEU A 186 -8.48 1.13 -11.26
N ALA A 187 -7.91 0.13 -10.61
CA ALA A 187 -6.47 0.12 -10.33
C ALA A 187 -5.73 -0.92 -11.18
N ILE A 188 -4.49 -0.62 -11.55
CA ILE A 188 -3.59 -1.51 -12.27
C ILE A 188 -2.33 -1.69 -11.43
N GLN A 189 -1.97 -2.95 -11.17
CA GLN A 189 -0.77 -3.30 -10.43
C GLN A 189 0.18 -4.10 -11.31
N MET A 190 1.46 -3.74 -11.28
CA MET A 190 2.54 -4.39 -12.02
C MET A 190 3.71 -4.70 -11.07
N TYR A 191 3.85 -5.96 -10.69
CA TYR A 191 4.83 -6.40 -9.69
C TYR A 191 6.20 -6.82 -10.25
N GLY A 192 6.46 -6.51 -11.53
CA GLY A 192 7.73 -6.81 -12.21
C GLY A 192 7.79 -8.17 -12.91
N GLU A 193 6.72 -8.96 -12.85
CA GLU A 193 6.57 -10.17 -13.66
C GLU A 193 6.33 -9.80 -15.14
N PRO A 194 7.10 -10.37 -16.09
CA PRO A 194 6.88 -10.11 -17.51
C PRO A 194 5.48 -10.54 -17.96
N GLN A 195 4.81 -9.67 -18.74
CA GLN A 195 3.48 -9.92 -19.32
C GLN A 195 2.36 -10.26 -18.30
N THR A 196 2.55 -9.90 -17.03
CA THR A 196 1.53 -10.05 -15.98
C THR A 196 1.02 -8.68 -15.55
N LEU A 197 -0.29 -8.52 -15.47
CA LEU A 197 -0.95 -7.31 -14.99
C LEU A 197 -2.12 -7.68 -14.09
N GLU A 198 -2.21 -7.08 -12.91
CA GLU A 198 -3.36 -7.25 -12.02
C GLU A 198 -4.27 -6.02 -12.12
N ILE A 199 -5.57 -6.25 -12.31
CA ILE A 199 -6.59 -5.21 -12.41
C ILE A 199 -7.50 -5.31 -11.19
N VAL A 200 -7.71 -4.19 -10.50
CA VAL A 200 -8.61 -4.10 -9.38
C VAL A 200 -9.86 -3.31 -9.78
N PHE A 201 -11.00 -3.97 -9.66
CA PHE A 201 -12.32 -3.39 -9.86
C PHE A 201 -13.00 -3.14 -8.51
N SER A 202 -13.52 -1.93 -8.33
CA SER A 202 -14.29 -1.56 -7.15
C SER A 202 -15.74 -1.27 -7.51
N PHE A 203 -16.64 -1.53 -6.56
CA PHE A 203 -18.07 -1.43 -6.75
C PHE A 203 -18.68 -0.35 -5.84
N THR A 204 -19.79 0.23 -6.29
CA THR A 204 -20.58 1.20 -5.53
C THR A 204 -21.52 0.43 -4.61
N GLY A 205 -21.57 0.84 -3.34
CA GLY A 205 -22.40 0.21 -2.30
C GLY A 205 -21.79 -1.03 -1.64
N ASP A 206 -20.57 -1.43 -2.03
CA ASP A 206 -19.82 -2.52 -1.36
C ASP A 206 -18.55 -1.94 -0.70
N ASP A 207 -18.69 -1.41 0.51
CA ASP A 207 -17.55 -0.86 1.25
C ASP A 207 -16.52 -1.98 1.55
N GLY A 208 -15.28 -1.75 1.11
CA GLY A 208 -14.16 -2.67 1.27
C GLY A 208 -14.08 -3.80 0.24
N LEU A 209 -15.13 -4.05 -0.55
CA LEU A 209 -15.11 -5.13 -1.54
C LEU A 209 -14.41 -4.73 -2.84
N ALA A 210 -13.43 -5.51 -3.26
CA ALA A 210 -12.75 -5.36 -4.53
C ALA A 210 -12.55 -6.70 -5.22
N CYS A 211 -12.64 -6.69 -6.55
CA CYS A 211 -12.34 -7.86 -7.37
C CYS A 211 -11.00 -7.66 -8.07
N PHE A 212 -10.10 -8.63 -7.90
CA PHE A 212 -8.76 -8.66 -8.45
C PHE A 212 -8.76 -9.62 -9.63
N VAL A 213 -8.29 -9.17 -10.78
CA VAL A 213 -8.19 -9.97 -12.00
C VAL A 213 -6.76 -9.95 -12.48
N THR A 214 -6.10 -11.11 -12.45
CA THR A 214 -4.74 -11.25 -12.98
C THR A 214 -4.81 -11.66 -14.43
N LEU A 215 -4.25 -10.83 -15.29
CA LEU A 215 -3.98 -11.14 -16.69
C LEU A 215 -2.55 -11.66 -16.84
N ARG A 216 -2.39 -12.77 -17.57
CA ARG A 216 -1.10 -13.27 -18.04
C ARG A 216 -1.23 -13.57 -19.53
N ASP A 217 -0.31 -13.03 -20.33
CA ASP A 217 -0.34 -13.17 -21.79
C ASP A 217 -1.71 -12.78 -22.41
N TRP A 218 -2.36 -11.77 -21.82
CA TRP A 218 -3.70 -11.28 -22.20
C TRP A 218 -4.87 -12.23 -21.94
N GLU A 219 -4.66 -13.29 -21.15
CA GLU A 219 -5.70 -14.19 -20.68
C GLU A 219 -5.94 -14.04 -19.17
N ILE A 220 -7.17 -14.27 -18.71
CA ILE A 220 -7.49 -14.27 -17.28
C ILE A 220 -6.87 -15.50 -16.63
N ALA A 221 -5.77 -15.29 -15.91
CA ALA A 221 -5.07 -16.33 -15.17
C ALA A 221 -5.72 -16.59 -13.80
N GLU A 222 -6.18 -15.52 -13.14
CA GLU A 222 -6.79 -15.59 -11.81
C GLU A 222 -7.87 -14.52 -11.66
N ILE A 223 -8.89 -14.82 -10.86
CA ILE A 223 -9.87 -13.87 -10.39
C ILE A 223 -10.22 -14.15 -8.93
N SER A 224 -10.19 -13.13 -8.09
CA SER A 224 -10.51 -13.24 -6.68
C SER A 224 -11.30 -12.04 -6.18
N LEU A 225 -11.99 -12.24 -5.06
CA LEU A 225 -12.78 -11.22 -4.39
C LEU A 225 -12.20 -11.05 -2.98
N ALA A 226 -11.78 -9.84 -2.63
CA ALA A 226 -11.27 -9.52 -1.30
C ALA A 226 -12.12 -8.43 -0.65
N ARG A 227 -12.08 -8.38 0.69
CA ARG A 227 -12.93 -7.54 1.53
C ARG A 227 -12.12 -6.96 2.68
#